data_AF-A0A3C0WBI2-F1
#
_entry.id   AF-A0A3C0WBI2-F1
#
_cell.length_a   1.000
_cell.length_b   1.000
_cell.length_c   1.000
_cell.angle_alpha   90.00
_cell.angle_beta   90.00
_cell.angle_gamma   90.00
#
_symmetry.space_group_name_H-M   'P 1'
#
loop_
_entity.id
_entity.type
_entity.pdbx_description
1 polymer ?
#
loop_
_entity_poly.entity_id
_entity_poly.type
_entity_poly.pdbx_seq_one_letter_code
_entity_poly.pdbx_strand_id
1 'polypeptide(L)' 'SGSTYVELTAAYMKTLAAGTHTLSVYFTGDTATTTFTISKDATKNPTTGANDFVGVAAAAAVMALLGSAVLLRKK' A
#
# COMPACT_ATOMS: atom_id res chain seq x y z
N SER A 1 -16.20 25.45 -5.11
CA SER A 1 -14.88 24.88 -5.43
C SER A 1 -15.08 23.79 -6.48
N GLY A 2 -14.26 23.74 -7.52
CA GLY A 2 -14.30 22.70 -8.56
C GLY A 2 -13.11 21.75 -8.41
N SER A 3 -13.30 20.47 -8.76
CA SER A 3 -12.22 19.48 -8.75
C SER A 3 -11.73 19.23 -10.18
N THR A 4 -10.42 19.00 -10.33
CA THR A 4 -9.81 18.52 -11.58
C THR A 4 -9.26 17.12 -11.35
N TYR A 5 -9.53 16.23 -12.30
CA TYR A 5 -9.00 14.86 -12.30
C TYR A 5 -7.91 14.75 -13.36
N VAL A 6 -6.75 14.23 -12.96
CA VAL A 6 -5.62 13.95 -13.84
C VAL A 6 -5.28 12.48 -13.68
N GLU A 7 -5.39 11.72 -14.77
CA GLU A 7 -5.03 10.30 -14.80
C GLU A 7 -3.71 10.13 -15.56
N LEU A 8 -2.76 9.46 -14.92
CA LEU A 8 -1.52 9.05 -15.56
C LEU A 8 -1.68 7.60 -16.02
N THR A 9 -1.80 7.39 -17.33
CA THR A 9 -2.08 6.07 -17.89
C THR A 9 -1.00 5.06 -17.53
N ALA A 10 -1.37 3.77 -17.46
CA ALA A 10 -0.41 2.69 -17.21
C ALA A 10 0.74 2.66 -18.24
N ALA A 11 0.48 3.05 -19.49
CA ALA A 11 1.51 3.15 -20.52
C ALA A 11 2.53 4.25 -20.20
N TYR A 12 2.07 5.42 -19.74
CA TYR A 12 2.95 6.51 -19.31
C TYR A 12 3.72 6.15 -18.02
N MET A 13 3.07 5.49 -17.05
CA MET A 13 3.74 5.05 -15.82
C MET A 13 4.91 4.10 -16.06
N LYS A 14 4.86 3.29 -17.12
CA LYS A 14 5.96 2.38 -17.49
C LYS A 14 7.18 3.08 -18.10
N THR A 15 7.05 4.33 -18.57
CA THR A 15 8.18 5.08 -19.13
C THR A 15 8.94 5.86 -18.09
N LEU A 16 8.34 6.09 -16.91
CA LEU A 16 8.99 6.79 -15.81
C LEU A 16 10.03 5.88 -15.14
N ALA A 17 11.23 6.44 -14.93
CA ALA A 17 12.22 5.79 -14.09
C ALA A 17 11.71 5.67 -12.64
N ALA A 18 12.16 4.64 -11.93
CA ALA A 18 11.88 4.52 -10.51
C ALA A 18 12.48 5.70 -9.73
N GLY A 19 11.72 6.23 -8.78
CA GLY A 19 12.08 7.43 -8.02
C GLY A 19 10.87 8.32 -7.74
N THR A 20 11.15 9.43 -7.06
CA THR A 20 10.15 10.46 -6.73
C THR A 20 10.02 11.44 -7.90
N HIS A 21 8.77 11.72 -8.28
CA HIS A 21 8.40 12.62 -9.35
C HIS A 21 7.41 13.67 -8.83
N THR A 22 7.41 14.84 -9.45
CA THR A 22 6.45 15.91 -9.16
C THR A 22 5.58 16.17 -10.38
N LEU A 23 4.26 16.02 -10.21
CA LEU A 23 3.27 16.48 -11.18
C LEU A 23 2.91 17.93 -10.85
N SER A 24 3.06 18.82 -11.83
CA SER A 24 2.61 20.22 -11.74
C SER A 24 1.54 20.47 -12.79
N VAL A 25 0.39 20.96 -12.37
CA VAL A 25 -0.75 21.32 -13.23
C VAL A 25 -0.94 22.83 -13.16
N TYR A 26 -0.73 23.49 -14.29
CA TYR A 26 -0.81 24.94 -14.42
C TYR A 26 -2.22 25.37 -14.81
N PHE A 27 -2.82 26.22 -13.99
CA PHE A 27 -4.08 26.89 -14.29
C PHE A 27 -3.82 28.39 -14.49
N THR A 28 -4.79 29.10 -15.08
CA THR A 28 -4.69 30.56 -15.18
C THR A 28 -4.68 31.17 -13.78
N GLY A 29 -3.51 31.63 -13.33
CA GLY A 29 -3.32 32.30 -12.04
C GLY A 29 -2.92 31.41 -10.86
N ASP A 30 -2.81 30.09 -11.03
CA ASP A 30 -2.38 29.18 -9.94
C ASP A 30 -1.74 27.89 -10.47
N THR A 31 -1.02 27.16 -9.62
CA THR A 31 -0.40 25.86 -9.93
C THR A 31 -0.69 24.84 -8.85
N ALA A 32 -1.28 23.71 -9.22
CA ALA A 32 -1.44 22.57 -8.33
C ALA A 32 -0.25 21.62 -8.48
N THR A 33 0.40 21.28 -7.37
CA THR A 33 1.53 20.35 -7.37
C THR A 33 1.24 19.13 -6.51
N THR A 34 1.62 17.95 -6.97
CA THR A 34 1.61 16.72 -6.18
C THR A 34 2.86 15.90 -6.42
N THR A 35 3.31 15.17 -5.41
CA THR A 35 4.50 14.31 -5.50
C THR A 35 4.06 12.86 -5.39
N PHE A 36 4.62 12.01 -6.24
CA PHE A 36 4.38 10.58 -6.24
C PHE A 36 5.68 9.81 -6.46
N THR A 37 5.70 8.55 -6.09
CA THR A 37 6.88 7.69 -6.21
C THR A 37 6.58 6.51 -7.13
N ILE A 38 7.46 6.28 -8.10
CA ILE A 38 7.46 5.09 -8.95
C ILE A 38 8.41 4.06 -8.34
N SER A 39 7.88 2.90 -7.99
CA SER A 39 8.63 1.77 -7.44
C SER A 39 8.75 0.66 -8.47
N LYS A 40 9.92 0.00 -8.57
CA LYS A 40 10.11 -1.19 -9.41
C LYS A 40 9.46 -2.45 -8.83
N ASP A 41 9.21 -2.43 -7.52
CA ASP A 41 8.58 -3.52 -6.80
C ASP A 41 7.06 -3.43 -6.92
N ALA A 42 6.48 -4.09 -7.92
CA ALA A 42 5.02 -4.23 -8.05
C ALA A 42 4.38 -5.11 -6.95
N THR A 43 5.18 -5.70 -6.06
CA THR A 43 4.75 -6.67 -5.04
C THR A 43 4.46 -6.05 -3.68
N LYS A 44 4.73 -4.76 -3.46
CA LYS A 44 4.28 -4.05 -2.26
C LYS A 44 3.20 -3.03 -2.64
N ASN A 45 1.95 -3.43 -2.46
CA ASN A 45 0.92 -2.42 -2.22
C ASN A 45 1.38 -1.59 -1.01
N PRO A 46 1.38 -0.25 -1.06
CA PRO A 46 1.68 0.53 0.12
C PRO A 46 0.71 0.09 1.22
N THR A 47 1.24 -0.22 2.40
CA THR A 47 0.45 -0.57 3.58
C THR A 47 -0.27 0.68 4.07
N THR A 48 -1.25 1.16 3.30
CA THR A 48 -2.15 2.23 3.73
C THR A 48 -3.11 1.61 4.74
N GLY A 49 -2.65 1.46 5.98
CA GLY A 49 -3.46 1.10 7.14
C GLY A 49 -4.05 -0.32 7.18
N ALA A 50 -3.66 -1.23 6.28
CA ALA A 50 -4.08 -2.63 6.38
C ALA A 50 -3.26 -3.36 7.48
N ASN A 51 -3.98 -3.76 8.49
CA ASN A 51 -3.65 -4.49 9.71
C ASN A 51 -3.02 -5.89 9.47
N ASP A 52 -1.81 -5.96 8.91
CA ASP A 52 -1.06 -7.23 8.77
C ASP A 52 -0.83 -7.96 10.11
N PHE A 53 -0.91 -7.24 11.23
CA PHE A 53 -0.84 -7.82 12.58
C PHE A 53 -2.03 -8.74 12.92
N VAL A 54 -3.23 -8.48 12.38
CA VAL A 54 -4.41 -9.30 12.69
C VAL A 54 -4.30 -10.69 12.06
N GLY A 55 -3.74 -10.79 10.85
CA GLY A 55 -3.49 -12.09 10.20
C GLY A 55 -2.47 -12.94 10.94
N VAL A 56 -1.39 -12.32 11.43
CA VAL A 56 -0.35 -13.01 12.21
C VAL A 56 -0.85 -13.38 13.60
N ALA A 57 -1.60 -12.51 14.28
CA ALA A 57 -2.15 -12.76 15.60
C ALA A 57 -3.19 -13.91 15.59
N ALA A 58 -4.04 -13.98 14.55
CA ALA A 58 -4.99 -15.06 14.39
C ALA A 58 -4.30 -16.43 14.21
N ALA A 59 -3.24 -16.49 13.39
CA ALA A 59 -2.47 -17.71 13.20
C ALA A 59 -1.77 -18.15 14.50
N ALA A 60 -1.18 -17.22 15.25
CA ALA A 60 -0.53 -17.49 16.52
C ALA A 60 -1.51 -17.98 17.60
N ALA A 61 -2.71 -17.39 17.68
CA ALA A 61 -3.74 -17.80 18.63
C ALA A 61 -4.25 -19.23 18.34
N VAL A 62 -4.44 -19.59 17.07
CA VAL A 62 -4.82 -20.95 16.66
C VAL A 62 -3.73 -21.94 17.06
N MET A 63 -2.46 -21.64 16.79
CA MET A 63 -1.35 -22.52 17.15
C MET A 63 -1.20 -22.69 18.67
N ALA A 64 -1.40 -21.63 19.46
CA ALA A 64 -1.39 -21.71 20.91
C ALA A 64 -2.54 -22.56 21.48
N LEU A 65 -3.73 -22.49 20.88
CA LEU A 65 -4.89 -23.30 21.29
C LEU A 65 -4.69 -24.78 20.96
N LEU A 66 -4.13 -25.10 19.79
CA LEU A 66 -3.85 -26.47 19.39
C LEU A 66 -2.70 -27.09 20.21
N GLY A 67 -1.64 -26.32 20.49
CA GLY A 67 -0.54 -26.76 21.33
C GLY A 67 -0.95 -27.01 22.79
N SER A 68 -1.84 -26.20 23.35
CA SER A 68 -2.38 -26.43 24.70
C SER A 68 -3.33 -27.63 24.78
N ALA A 69 -4.13 -27.90 23.74
CA ALA A 69 -4.98 -29.08 23.67
C ALA A 69 -4.19 -30.40 23.61
N VAL A 70 -3.03 -30.43 22.95
CA VAL A 70 -2.13 -31.59 22.91
C VAL A 70 -1.53 -31.89 24.28
N LEU A 71 -1.17 -30.87 25.06
CA LEU A 71 -0.66 -31.04 26.42
C LEU A 71 -1.71 -31.58 27.39
N LEU A 72 -2.97 -31.17 27.24
CA LEU A 72 -4.10 -31.65 28.06
C LEU A 72 -4.46 -33.12 27.80
N ARG A 73 -4.18 -33.64 26.61
CA ARG A 73 -4.41 -35.07 26.26
C ARG A 73 -3.40 -36.02 26.91
N LYS A 74 -2.29 -35.49 27.44
CA LYS A 74 -1.17 -36.29 27.97
C LYS A 74 -1.15 -36.37 29.50
N LYS A 75 -2.21 -35.92 30.17
CA LYS A 75 -2.42 -36.01 31.62
C LYS A 75 -3.61 -36.91 31.90
#